data_AF-A0A3B9N7K4-F1
#
_entry.id   AF-A0A3B9N7K4-F1
#
_cell.length_a   1.000
_cell.length_b   1.000
_cell.length_c   1.000
_cell.angle_alpha   90.00
_cell.angle_beta   90.00
_cell.angle_gamma   90.00
#
_symmetry.space_group_name_H-M   'P 1'
#
loop_
_entity.id
_entity.type
_entity.pdbx_description
1 polymer ?
#
loop_
_entity_poly.entity_id
_entity_poly.type
_entity_poly.pdbx_seq_one_letter_code
_entity_poly.pdbx_strand_id
1 'polypeptide(L)'
;MKILKSLLVLSLIFFTTEVFGQELPDTYQAIFNEMVINFETIRSGNSIKEGKNTLSVFSQDRIVLRLEHKKQVKNLTFIKKANEEKELRWVAANQITIDMVNKYEDDLTETLKEMLELTQKRSKE
;
A
#
# COMPACT_ATOMS: atom_id res chain seq x y z
N MET A 1 -55.82 -11.22 -10.88
CA MET A 1 -54.83 -10.12 -10.84
C MET A 1 -53.95 -10.28 -9.60
N LYS A 2 -52.81 -10.98 -9.70
CA LYS A 2 -51.96 -11.35 -8.54
C LYS A 2 -50.45 -11.27 -8.81
N ILE A 3 -49.97 -10.44 -9.76
CA ILE A 3 -48.53 -10.49 -10.17
C ILE A 3 -47.88 -9.11 -10.34
N LEU A 4 -48.48 -8.01 -9.87
CA LEU A 4 -47.86 -6.68 -9.99
C LEU A 4 -47.76 -6.03 -8.62
N LYS A 5 -46.56 -6.12 -8.04
CA LYS A 5 -45.90 -5.13 -7.15
C LYS A 5 -44.68 -5.70 -6.40
N SER A 6 -44.23 -6.92 -6.70
CA SER A 6 -42.92 -7.44 -6.27
C SER A 6 -41.77 -6.91 -7.14
N LEU A 7 -41.73 -5.61 -7.40
CA LEU A 7 -40.74 -4.96 -8.26
C LEU A 7 -40.25 -3.67 -7.57
N LEU A 8 -39.73 -3.83 -6.36
CA LEU A 8 -39.03 -2.77 -5.63
C LEU A 8 -38.00 -3.35 -4.66
N VAL A 9 -37.37 -4.46 -5.07
CA VAL A 9 -36.16 -5.01 -4.44
C VAL A 9 -35.14 -5.24 -5.56
N LEU A 10 -34.79 -4.17 -6.25
CA LEU A 10 -33.62 -4.13 -7.12
C LEU A 10 -33.18 -2.67 -7.26
N SER A 11 -33.14 -1.93 -6.15
CA SER A 11 -32.24 -0.79 -6.07
C SER A 11 -30.85 -1.39 -6.20
N LEU A 12 -30.29 -1.30 -7.41
CA LEU A 12 -28.94 -1.65 -7.74
C LEU A 12 -28.01 -1.07 -6.67
N ILE A 13 -27.55 -1.91 -5.75
CA ILE A 13 -26.26 -1.68 -5.15
C ILE A 13 -25.30 -2.04 -6.28
N PHE A 14 -25.01 -1.07 -7.13
CA PHE A 14 -23.77 -1.05 -7.89
C PHE A 14 -22.66 -1.05 -6.84
N PHE A 15 -22.24 -2.24 -6.42
CA PHE A 15 -20.87 -2.41 -5.95
C PHE A 15 -20.02 -2.17 -7.19
N THR A 16 -19.73 -0.90 -7.48
CA THR A 16 -18.58 -0.58 -8.29
C THR A 16 -17.40 -1.17 -7.54
N THR A 17 -16.91 -2.31 -8.02
CA THR A 17 -15.58 -2.79 -7.66
C THR A 17 -14.59 -1.84 -8.32
N GLU A 18 -14.62 -0.57 -7.95
CA GLU A 18 -13.47 0.28 -8.19
C GLU A 18 -12.34 -0.40 -7.48
N VAL A 19 -11.28 -0.68 -8.24
CA VAL A 19 -10.06 -1.24 -7.71
C VAL A 19 -9.54 -0.18 -6.74
N PHE A 20 -9.93 -0.27 -5.47
CA PHE A 20 -9.65 0.71 -4.42
C PHE A 20 -8.15 0.99 -4.41
N GLY A 21 -7.78 2.18 -4.85
CA GLY A 21 -6.45 2.73 -4.77
C GLY A 21 -6.60 4.09 -4.15
N GLN A 22 -6.43 4.22 -2.83
CA GLN A 22 -6.44 5.54 -2.22
C GLN A 22 -5.10 6.20 -2.52
N GLU A 23 -5.15 7.44 -3.03
CA GLU A 23 -3.94 8.27 -3.13
C GLU A 23 -3.26 8.41 -1.77
N LEU A 24 -1.93 8.43 -1.82
CA LEU A 24 -1.10 8.56 -0.63
C LEU A 24 -0.57 9.99 -0.53
N PRO A 25 -0.25 10.46 0.69
CA PRO A 25 0.47 11.71 0.88
C PRO A 25 1.74 11.79 0.03
N ASP A 26 2.11 12.99 -0.43
CA ASP A 26 3.29 13.21 -1.29
C ASP A 26 4.59 12.74 -0.63
N THR A 27 4.66 12.82 0.69
CA THR A 27 5.79 12.30 1.49
C THR A 27 5.99 10.80 1.23
N TYR A 28 4.92 10.03 1.10
CA TYR A 28 4.99 8.59 0.87
C TYR A 28 5.42 8.28 -0.56
N GLN A 29 5.04 9.11 -1.53
CA GLN A 29 5.50 8.97 -2.92
C GLN A 29 7.03 9.01 -3.00
N ALA A 30 7.64 10.00 -2.36
CA ALA A 30 9.09 10.13 -2.31
C ALA A 30 9.75 8.93 -1.62
N ILE A 31 9.23 8.53 -0.44
CA ILE A 31 9.75 7.39 0.32
C ILE A 31 9.72 6.11 -0.51
N PHE A 32 8.59 5.78 -1.14
CA PHE A 32 8.48 4.55 -1.92
C PHE A 32 9.35 4.56 -3.17
N ASN A 33 9.46 5.70 -3.86
CA ASN A 33 10.35 5.83 -5.00
C ASN A 33 11.81 5.58 -4.59
N GLU A 34 12.24 6.14 -3.47
CA GLU A 34 13.60 5.94 -2.97
C GLU A 34 13.85 4.50 -2.52
N MET A 35 12.88 3.85 -1.85
CA MET A 35 12.97 2.44 -1.51
C MET A 35 13.15 1.55 -2.74
N VAL A 36 12.35 1.77 -3.80
CA VAL A 36 12.50 0.99 -5.05
C VAL A 36 13.88 1.17 -5.63
N ILE A 37 14.39 2.40 -5.72
CA ILE A 37 15.74 2.69 -6.21
C ILE A 37 16.80 1.96 -5.37
N ASN A 38 16.70 2.01 -4.04
CA ASN A 38 17.65 1.30 -3.17
C ASN A 38 17.63 -0.21 -3.41
N PHE A 39 16.45 -0.81 -3.64
CA PHE A 39 16.33 -2.23 -3.93
C PHE A 39 16.92 -2.66 -5.28
N GLU A 40 17.12 -1.74 -6.22
CA GLU A 40 17.80 -2.05 -7.49
C GLU A 40 19.28 -2.38 -7.29
N THR A 41 19.92 -1.89 -6.23
CA THR A 41 21.33 -2.16 -5.95
C THR A 41 21.56 -3.23 -4.87
N ILE A 42 20.53 -3.58 -4.12
CA ILE A 42 20.61 -4.61 -3.07
C ILE A 42 20.71 -6.01 -3.69
N ARG A 43 21.83 -6.69 -3.44
CA ARG A 43 22.11 -8.04 -4.00
C ARG A 43 21.48 -9.18 -3.21
N SER A 44 21.10 -8.96 -1.95
CA SER A 44 20.65 -10.00 -1.02
C SER A 44 19.19 -10.44 -1.22
N GLY A 45 18.49 -9.90 -2.22
CA GLY A 45 17.11 -10.23 -2.53
C GLY A 45 16.19 -9.02 -2.46
N ASN A 46 14.90 -9.28 -2.65
CA ASN A 46 13.88 -8.26 -2.81
C ASN A 46 13.10 -7.97 -1.51
N SER A 47 13.66 -8.34 -0.37
CA SER A 47 13.06 -8.06 0.94
C SER A 47 14.11 -7.76 1.98
N ILE A 48 13.72 -6.92 2.94
CA ILE A 48 14.51 -6.53 4.10
C ILE A 48 13.64 -6.62 5.34
N LYS A 49 14.24 -7.02 6.46
CA LYS A 49 13.58 -7.19 7.74
C LYS A 49 14.27 -6.38 8.83
N GLU A 50 13.47 -5.70 9.65
CA GLU A 50 13.91 -5.04 10.88
C GLU A 50 12.93 -5.43 12.00
N GLY A 51 13.44 -6.05 13.07
CA GLY A 51 12.60 -6.57 14.14
C GLY A 51 11.44 -7.45 13.63
N LYS A 52 10.21 -6.95 13.79
CA LYS A 52 8.97 -7.63 13.36
C LYS A 52 8.43 -7.14 12.01
N ASN A 53 9.04 -6.10 11.47
CA ASN A 53 8.63 -5.46 10.23
C ASN A 53 9.43 -6.05 9.06
N THR A 54 8.77 -6.22 7.92
CA THR A 54 9.42 -6.72 6.70
C THR A 54 8.90 -5.93 5.51
N LEU A 55 9.82 -5.29 4.79
CA LEU A 55 9.56 -4.59 3.55
C LEU A 55 9.95 -5.50 2.39
N SER A 56 9.04 -5.70 1.44
CA SER A 56 9.27 -6.48 0.23
C SER A 56 8.92 -5.66 -1.01
N VAL A 57 9.85 -5.57 -1.96
CA VAL A 57 9.61 -4.99 -3.28
C VAL A 57 9.39 -6.15 -4.25
N PHE A 58 8.14 -6.38 -4.64
CA PHE A 58 7.81 -7.46 -5.57
C PHE A 58 8.09 -7.07 -7.02
N SER A 59 7.91 -5.79 -7.35
CA SER A 59 8.23 -5.19 -8.63
C SER A 59 8.41 -3.67 -8.45
N GLN A 60 8.82 -2.97 -9.51
CA GLN A 60 8.89 -1.49 -9.52
C GLN A 60 7.52 -0.81 -9.27
N ASP A 61 6.44 -1.57 -9.31
CA ASP A 61 5.06 -1.12 -9.17
C ASP A 61 4.34 -1.73 -7.95
N ARG A 62 5.02 -2.55 -7.13
CA ARG A 62 4.40 -3.20 -5.97
C ARG A 62 5.35 -3.33 -4.79
N ILE A 63 4.93 -2.76 -3.67
CA ILE A 63 5.59 -2.86 -2.37
C ILE A 63 4.62 -3.49 -1.38
N VAL A 64 5.13 -4.37 -0.53
CA VAL A 64 4.39 -4.94 0.60
C VAL A 64 5.16 -4.67 1.87
N LEU A 65 4.48 -4.09 2.86
CA LEU A 65 5.00 -3.90 4.20
C LEU A 65 4.23 -4.80 5.16
N ARG A 66 4.92 -5.79 5.72
CA ARG A 66 4.41 -6.58 6.84
C ARG A 66 4.84 -5.92 8.14
N LEU A 67 3.90 -5.64 9.02
CA LEU A 67 4.18 -5.04 10.33
C LEU A 67 3.26 -5.61 11.42
N GLU A 68 3.67 -5.54 12.68
CA GLU A 68 2.79 -5.85 13.81
C GLU A 68 2.15 -4.57 14.34
N HIS A 69 0.82 -4.48 14.28
CA HIS A 69 0.07 -3.37 14.86
C HIS A 69 -1.01 -3.91 15.80
N LYS A 70 -1.05 -3.41 17.03
CA LYS A 70 -1.99 -3.84 18.09
C LYS A 70 -2.02 -5.38 18.26
N LYS A 71 -0.83 -6.00 18.35
CA LYS A 71 -0.61 -7.45 18.50
C LYS A 71 -1.11 -8.30 17.32
N GLN A 72 -1.41 -7.68 16.18
CA GLN A 72 -1.84 -8.37 14.97
C GLN A 72 -0.89 -8.06 13.82
N VAL A 73 -0.50 -9.08 13.08
CA VAL A 73 0.28 -8.91 11.86
C VAL A 73 -0.63 -8.33 10.78
N LYS A 74 -0.21 -7.22 10.18
CA LYS A 74 -0.85 -6.56 9.05
C LYS A 74 0.06 -6.65 7.83
N ASN A 75 -0.52 -6.91 6.67
CA ASN A 75 0.17 -6.87 5.38
C ASN A 75 -0.39 -5.71 4.58
N LEU A 76 0.37 -4.63 4.55
CA LEU A 76 0.03 -3.43 3.79
C LEU A 76 0.56 -3.61 2.37
N THR A 77 -0.23 -3.23 1.38
CA THR A 77 0.12 -3.37 -0.04
C THR A 77 -0.04 -2.04 -0.72
N PHE A 78 1.04 -1.60 -1.36
CA PHE A 78 1.12 -0.37 -2.12
C PHE A 78 1.42 -0.72 -3.57
N ILE A 79 0.72 -0.08 -4.50
CA ILE A 79 0.92 -0.29 -5.94
C ILE A 79 1.01 1.04 -6.67
N LYS A 80 1.69 1.08 -7.81
CA LYS A 80 1.57 2.21 -8.73
C LYS A 80 0.29 2.09 -9.55
N LYS A 81 -0.44 3.20 -9.69
CA LYS A 81 -1.56 3.37 -10.61
C LYS A 81 -1.46 4.72 -11.30
N ALA A 82 -1.94 4.77 -12.54
CA ALA A 82 -2.15 6.04 -13.22
C ALA A 82 -3.25 6.83 -12.51
N ASN A 83 -3.00 8.10 -12.20
CA ASN A 83 -4.01 9.06 -11.77
C ASN A 83 -4.79 9.63 -12.99
N GLU A 84 -5.68 10.58 -12.75
CA GLU A 84 -6.47 11.24 -13.80
C GLU A 84 -5.60 11.96 -14.85
N GLU A 85 -4.41 12.41 -14.44
CA GLU A 85 -3.41 13.08 -15.28
C GLU A 85 -2.48 12.08 -16.01
N LYS A 86 -2.72 10.77 -15.87
CA LYS A 86 -1.92 9.65 -16.39
C LYS A 86 -0.52 9.51 -15.78
N GLU A 87 -0.27 10.16 -14.64
CA GLU A 87 0.94 10.00 -13.86
C GLU A 87 0.88 8.74 -13.00
N LEU A 88 1.96 7.95 -12.96
CA LEU A 88 2.04 6.77 -12.10
C LEU A 88 2.34 7.18 -10.67
N ARG A 89 1.35 7.06 -9.78
CA ARG A 89 1.46 7.35 -8.35
C ARG A 89 1.24 6.11 -7.49
N TRP A 90 1.92 6.05 -6.35
CA TRP A 90 1.69 5.02 -5.35
C TRP A 90 0.32 5.20 -4.69
N VAL A 91 -0.41 4.10 -4.54
CA VAL A 91 -1.73 4.06 -3.91
C VAL A 91 -1.82 2.91 -2.91
N ALA A 92 -2.64 3.07 -1.88
CA ALA A 92 -3.01 2.00 -0.96
C ALA A 92 -3.92 0.98 -1.68
N ALA A 93 -3.48 -0.27 -1.78
CA ALA A 93 -4.10 -1.28 -2.65
C ALA A 93 -5.12 -2.20 -1.97
N ASN A 94 -5.29 -2.07 -0.65
CA ASN A 94 -6.25 -2.87 0.11
C ASN A 94 -6.80 -2.08 1.31
N GLN A 95 -7.93 -2.54 1.87
CA GLN A 95 -8.63 -1.83 2.94
C GLN A 95 -7.77 -1.64 4.20
N ILE A 96 -6.95 -2.64 4.57
CA ILE A 96 -6.09 -2.50 5.75
C ILE A 96 -4.99 -1.45 5.54
N THR A 97 -4.48 -1.30 4.33
CA THR A 97 -3.51 -0.24 3.98
C THR A 97 -4.17 1.12 4.07
N ILE A 98 -5.38 1.25 3.52
CA ILE A 98 -6.19 2.47 3.62
C ILE A 98 -6.43 2.84 5.08
N ASP A 99 -6.83 1.87 5.91
CA ASP A 99 -7.08 2.09 7.33
C ASP A 99 -5.81 2.54 8.08
N MET A 100 -4.64 1.98 7.74
CA MET A 100 -3.37 2.40 8.34
C MET A 100 -3.00 3.82 7.93
N VAL A 101 -3.12 4.17 6.65
CA VAL A 101 -2.85 5.53 6.15
C VAL A 101 -3.77 6.55 6.82
N ASN A 102 -5.07 6.26 6.93
CA ASN A 102 -6.04 7.27 7.39
C ASN A 102 -6.15 7.38 8.92
N LYS A 103 -5.91 6.30 9.66
CA LYS A 103 -6.17 6.25 11.11
C LYS A 103 -4.91 6.17 11.95
N TYR A 104 -3.79 5.78 11.34
CA TYR A 104 -2.53 5.48 12.02
C TYR A 104 -1.34 5.99 11.20
N GLU A 105 -1.49 7.18 10.60
CA GLU A 105 -0.50 7.78 9.70
C GLU A 105 0.87 7.94 10.39
N ASP A 106 0.89 8.39 11.65
CA ASP A 106 2.14 8.60 12.40
C ASP A 106 2.92 7.29 12.58
N ASP A 107 2.28 6.24 13.10
CA ASP A 107 2.89 4.90 13.29
C ASP A 107 3.42 4.35 11.94
N LEU A 108 2.63 4.51 10.87
CA LEU A 108 3.01 4.06 9.54
C LEU A 108 4.20 4.87 9.00
N THR A 109 4.20 6.18 9.20
CA THR A 109 5.25 7.09 8.75
C THR A 109 6.57 6.76 9.44
N GLU A 110 6.56 6.53 10.74
CA GLU A 110 7.74 6.12 11.50
C GLU A 110 8.29 4.80 10.95
N THR A 111 7.44 3.79 10.79
CA THR A 111 7.83 2.50 10.23
C THR A 111 8.42 2.63 8.82
N LEU A 112 7.82 3.47 7.96
CA LEU A 112 8.31 3.69 6.59
C LEU A 112 9.67 4.39 6.58
N LYS A 113 9.92 5.35 7.48
CA LYS A 113 11.23 6.00 7.61
C LYS A 113 12.30 5.02 8.06
N GLU A 114 12.02 4.20 9.06
CA GLU A 114 12.94 3.14 9.51
C GLU A 114 13.28 2.17 8.37
N MET A 115 12.27 1.73 7.62
CA MET A 115 12.50 0.87 6.47
C MET A 115 13.34 1.58 5.39
N LEU A 116 13.10 2.88 5.14
CA LEU A 116 13.86 3.65 4.17
C LEU A 116 15.34 3.72 4.56
N GLU A 117 15.64 4.10 5.80
CA GLU A 117 17.02 4.15 6.32
C GLU A 117 17.71 2.80 6.18
N LEU A 118 16.99 1.71 6.48
CA LEU A 118 17.54 0.38 6.34
C LEU A 118 17.82 0.01 4.87
N THR A 119 16.92 0.37 3.93
CA THR A 119 17.19 0.17 2.49
C THR A 119 18.39 0.98 2.02
N GLN A 120 18.56 2.22 2.48
CA GLN A 120 19.71 3.08 2.16
C GLN A 120 21.03 2.51 2.71
N LYS A 121 20.99 1.88 3.88
CA LYS A 121 22.16 1.21 4.45
C LYS A 121 22.53 -0.01 3.61
N ARG A 122 21.56 -0.88 3.32
CA ARG A 122 21.77 -2.11 2.56
C ARG A 122 22.15 -1.85 1.10
N SER A 123 21.69 -0.77 0.49
CA SER A 123 22.02 -0.42 -0.89
C SER A 123 23.48 0.01 -1.09
N LYS A 124 24.19 0.31 0.01
CA LYS A 124 25.60 0.73 0.05
C LYS A 124 26.56 -0.38 0.50
N GLU A 125 26.04 -1.54 0.92
CA GLU A 125 26.81 -2.75 1.30
C GLU A 125 27.18 -3.58 0.06
#